data_AF-A0A2S9G7V1-F1
#
_entry.id   AF-A0A2S9G7V1-F1
#
_cell.length_a   1.000
_cell.length_b   1.000
_cell.length_c   1.000
_cell.angle_alpha   90.00
_cell.angle_beta   90.00
_cell.angle_gamma   90.00
#
_symmetry.space_group_name_H-M   'P 1'
#
loop_
_entity.id
_entity.type
_entity.pdbx_description
1 polymer ?
#
loop_
_entity_poly.entity_id
_entity_poly.type
_entity_poly.pdbx_seq_one_letter_code
_entity_poly.pdbx_strand_id
1 'polypeptide(L)'
;LSGPVNVTGPAPVTNAEFTTALGRSVNRPTALMVPGFALRAALGEFADEGVLGGQRAIPAALERAGFQFHHNTIGEALAFATAPH
;
A
#
# COMPACT_ATOMS: atom_id res chain seq x y z
N LEU A 1 -16.49 -3.28 -18.52
CA LEU A 1 -15.51 -2.23 -18.13
C LEU A 1 -14.91 -1.64 -19.41
N SER A 2 -14.85 -0.31 -19.53
CA SER A 2 -14.19 0.39 -20.65
C SER A 2 -13.59 1.69 -20.13
N GLY A 3 -12.43 2.08 -20.66
CA GLY A 3 -11.64 3.21 -20.18
C GLY A 3 -10.65 2.83 -19.06
N PRO A 4 -9.98 3.84 -18.45
CA PRO A 4 -8.97 3.60 -17.42
C PRO A 4 -9.57 2.99 -16.15
N VAL A 5 -8.82 2.07 -15.53
CA VAL A 5 -9.22 1.36 -14.31
C VAL A 5 -8.07 1.40 -13.32
N ASN A 6 -8.35 1.88 -12.10
CA ASN A 6 -7.43 1.75 -10.98
C ASN A 6 -7.47 0.31 -10.47
N VAL A 7 -6.35 -0.40 -10.61
CA VAL A 7 -6.18 -1.77 -10.07
C VAL A 7 -5.56 -1.67 -8.68
N THR A 8 -6.36 -1.20 -7.74
CA THR A 8 -5.99 -1.01 -6.34
C THR A 8 -6.99 -1.71 -5.42
N GLY A 9 -6.58 -1.96 -4.17
CA GLY A 9 -7.50 -2.45 -3.14
C GLY A 9 -8.59 -1.43 -2.81
N PRO A 10 -9.74 -1.87 -2.25
CA PRO A 10 -10.89 -0.99 -1.99
C PRO A 10 -10.67 -0.04 -0.79
N ALA A 11 -9.73 -0.38 0.10
CA ALA A 11 -9.39 0.41 1.28
C ALA A 11 -7.97 1.00 1.15
N PRO A 12 -7.82 2.25 0.67
CA PRO A 12 -6.51 2.89 0.60
C PRO A 12 -5.96 3.14 2.00
N VAL A 13 -4.65 2.97 2.16
CA VAL A 13 -3.93 3.17 3.42
C VAL A 13 -2.72 4.06 3.21
N THR A 14 -2.30 4.73 4.29
CA THR A 14 -1.03 5.46 4.35
C THR A 14 0.16 4.50 4.44
N ASN A 15 1.37 5.00 4.14
CA ASN A 15 2.59 4.20 4.29
C ASN A 15 2.80 3.73 5.75
N ALA A 16 2.43 4.56 6.74
CA ALA A 16 2.54 4.21 8.15
C ALA A 16 1.63 3.03 8.53
N GLU A 17 0.39 3.03 8.03
CA GLU A 17 -0.56 1.93 8.22
C GLU A 17 -0.09 0.65 7.51
N PHE A 18 0.38 0.77 6.27
CA PHE A 18 0.97 -0.34 5.51
C PHE A 18 2.16 -0.96 6.25
N THR A 19 3.13 -0.14 6.64
CA THR A 19 4.35 -0.56 7.36
C THR A 19 3.99 -1.27 8.66
N THR A 20 3.04 -0.72 9.42
CA THR A 20 2.57 -1.35 10.67
C THR A 20 1.91 -2.70 10.41
N ALA A 21 1.05 -2.80 9.38
CA ALA A 21 0.37 -4.04 9.03
C ALA A 21 1.36 -5.12 8.54
N LEU A 22 2.35 -4.73 7.73
CA LEU A 22 3.40 -5.64 7.26
C LEU A 22 4.25 -6.15 8.41
N GLY A 23 4.66 -5.26 9.32
CA GLY A 23 5.40 -5.66 10.52
C GLY A 23 4.67 -6.71 11.33
N ARG A 24 3.34 -6.55 11.50
CA ARG A 24 2.50 -7.55 12.17
C ARG A 24 2.43 -8.87 11.39
N SER A 25 2.26 -8.85 10.07
CA SER A 25 2.09 -10.07 9.28
C SER A 25 3.35 -10.95 9.26
N VAL A 26 4.53 -10.35 9.41
CA VAL A 26 5.82 -11.06 9.45
C VAL A 26 6.40 -11.17 10.87
N ASN A 27 5.64 -10.85 11.92
CA ASN A 27 6.08 -10.85 13.32
C ASN A 27 7.34 -10.01 13.60
N ARG A 28 7.49 -8.86 12.93
CA ARG A 28 8.62 -7.93 13.08
C ARG A 28 8.14 -6.51 13.44
N PRO A 29 8.48 -5.97 14.62
CA PRO A 29 8.05 -4.62 15.00
C PRO A 29 8.67 -3.53 14.12
N THR A 30 7.89 -2.49 13.80
CA THR A 30 8.26 -1.38 12.90
C THR A 30 8.28 -0.04 13.65
N ALA A 31 9.14 0.09 14.66
CA ALA A 31 9.17 1.27 15.54
C ALA A 31 10.00 2.46 15.00
N LEU A 32 10.85 2.23 14.00
CA LEU A 32 11.73 3.25 13.44
C LEU A 32 11.08 3.92 12.23
N MET A 33 10.99 5.25 12.28
CA MET A 33 10.61 6.07 11.14
C MET A 33 11.86 6.64 10.47
N VAL A 34 11.94 6.54 9.15
CA VAL A 34 13.04 7.13 8.38
C VAL A 34 12.68 8.59 8.05
N PRO A 35 13.49 9.59 8.43
CA PRO A 35 13.21 10.99 8.10
C PRO A 35 13.26 11.24 6.58
N GLY A 36 12.42 12.15 6.09
CA GLY A 36 12.35 12.47 4.67
C GLY A 36 13.67 12.97 4.06
N PHE A 37 14.47 13.73 4.80
CA PHE A 37 15.78 14.17 4.31
C PHE A 37 16.76 13.01 4.10
N ALA A 38 16.69 11.97 4.94
CA ALA A 38 17.53 10.80 4.80
C ALA A 38 17.13 9.99 3.56
N LEU A 39 15.83 9.91 3.27
CA LEU A 39 15.32 9.30 2.05
C LEU A 39 15.75 10.10 0.80
N ARG A 40 15.66 11.43 0.83
CA ARG A 40 16.16 12.30 -0.26
C ARG A 40 17.65 12.15 -0.50
N ALA A 41 18.45 12.05 0.56
CA ALA A 41 19.89 11.82 0.43
C ALA A 41 20.22 10.46 -0.20
N ALA A 42 19.41 9.43 0.07
CA ALA A 42 19.63 8.08 -0.47
C ALA A 42 19.04 7.85 -1.87
N LEU A 43 17.88 8.45 -2.18
CA LEU A 43 17.09 8.15 -3.39
C LEU A 43 16.99 9.33 -4.36
N GLY A 44 17.52 10.52 -4.01
CA GLY A 44 17.45 11.71 -4.84
C GLY A 44 16.01 12.16 -5.10
N GLU A 45 15.72 12.58 -6.34
CA GLU A 45 14.41 13.08 -6.77
C GLU A 45 13.30 12.01 -6.64
N PHE A 46 13.64 10.72 -6.76
CA PHE A 46 12.68 9.63 -6.60
C PHE A 46 12.11 9.56 -5.17
N ALA A 47 12.82 10.11 -4.18
CA ALA A 47 12.30 10.19 -2.81
C ALA A 47 10.98 10.95 -2.77
N ASP A 48 10.85 12.07 -3.48
CA ASP A 48 9.67 12.92 -3.39
C ASP A 48 8.49 12.37 -4.18
N GLU A 49 8.71 11.82 -5.37
CA GLU A 49 7.63 11.31 -6.23
C GLU A 49 7.20 9.88 -5.89
N GLY A 50 8.17 9.01 -5.54
CA GLY A 50 7.94 7.57 -5.39
C GLY A 50 7.75 7.09 -3.96
N VAL A 51 8.26 7.82 -2.97
CA VAL A 51 8.31 7.34 -1.57
C VAL A 51 7.61 8.27 -0.58
N LEU A 52 7.91 9.57 -0.65
CA LEU A 52 7.33 10.60 0.21
C LEU A 52 5.99 11.10 -0.34
N GLY A 53 5.80 10.99 -1.65
CA GLY A 53 4.52 11.18 -2.31
C GLY A 53 3.59 9.99 -2.09
N GLY A 54 2.29 10.26 -2.11
CA GLY A 54 1.25 9.23 -2.03
C GLY A 54 0.10 9.55 -2.96
N GLN A 55 -0.41 8.54 -3.67
CA GLN A 55 -1.58 8.65 -4.52
C GLN A 55 -2.74 7.86 -3.91
N ARG A 56 -3.85 8.53 -3.61
CA ARG A 56 -5.07 7.88 -3.12
C ARG A 56 -5.92 7.41 -4.31
N ALA A 57 -5.49 6.35 -4.97
CA ALA A 57 -6.16 5.79 -6.14
C ALA A 57 -7.36 4.90 -5.72
N ILE A 58 -8.57 5.38 -6.02
CA ILE A 58 -9.83 4.70 -5.68
C ILE A 58 -10.29 3.79 -6.83
N PRO A 59 -10.62 2.51 -6.59
CA PRO A 59 -11.02 1.55 -7.62
C PRO A 59 -12.51 1.69 -8.04
N ALA A 60 -13.01 2.93 -8.22
CA ALA A 60 -14.43 3.21 -8.47
C ALA A 60 -14.99 2.54 -9.74
N ALA A 61 -14.16 2.25 -10.74
CA ALA A 61 -14.57 1.50 -11.92
C ALA A 61 -14.83 0.02 -11.59
N LEU A 62 -13.98 -0.60 -10.78
CA LEU A 62 -14.14 -2.00 -10.34
C LEU A 62 -15.36 -2.14 -9.43
N GLU A 63 -15.54 -1.21 -8.49
CA GLU A 63 -16.70 -1.18 -7.58
C GLU A 63 -18.01 -1.10 -8.36
N ARG A 64 -18.13 -0.14 -9.30
CA ARG A 64 -19.33 -0.01 -10.15
C ARG A 64 -19.56 -1.22 -11.05
N ALA A 65 -18.51 -1.95 -11.42
CA ALA A 65 -18.60 -3.17 -12.19
C ALA A 65 -18.98 -4.40 -11.35
N GLY A 66 -19.16 -4.25 -10.03
CA GLY A 66 -19.49 -5.36 -9.13
C GLY A 66 -18.32 -6.30 -8.87
N PHE A 67 -17.08 -5.87 -9.10
CA PHE A 67 -15.90 -6.68 -8.86
C PHE A 67 -15.83 -7.10 -7.38
N GLN A 68 -15.58 -8.38 -7.14
CA GLN A 68 -15.47 -8.93 -5.80
C GLN A 68 -13.99 -9.00 -5.40
N PHE A 69 -13.60 -8.19 -4.42
CA PHE A 69 -12.26 -8.20 -3.87
C PHE A 69 -12.08 -9.40 -2.95
N HIS A 70 -11.05 -10.22 -3.21
CA HIS A 70 -10.69 -11.36 -2.36
C HIS A 70 -10.08 -10.89 -1.04
N HIS A 71 -9.39 -9.76 -1.06
CA HIS A 71 -8.81 -9.11 0.11
C HIS A 71 -9.31 -7.67 0.17
N ASN A 72 -10.13 -7.35 1.16
CA ASN A 72 -10.76 -6.04 1.32
C ASN A 72 -9.92 -5.09 2.16
N THR A 73 -9.01 -5.64 2.98
CA THR A 73 -8.14 -4.88 3.87
C THR A 73 -6.67 -5.17 3.59
N ILE A 74 -5.80 -4.23 3.94
CA ILE A 74 -4.35 -4.45 3.82
C ILE A 74 -3.87 -5.62 4.69
N GLY A 75 -4.53 -5.87 5.83
CA GLY A 75 -4.22 -6.99 6.71
C GLY A 75 -4.50 -8.35 6.06
N GLU A 76 -5.66 -8.51 5.42
CA GLU A 76 -6.00 -9.72 4.65
C GLU A 76 -5.01 -9.98 3.52
N ALA A 77 -4.69 -8.93 2.75
CA ALA A 77 -3.77 -9.04 1.62
C ALA A 77 -2.36 -9.44 2.07
N LEU A 78 -1.86 -8.83 3.16
CA LEU A 78 -0.54 -9.15 3.70
C LEU A 78 -0.49 -10.52 4.36
N ALA A 79 -1.51 -10.92 5.10
CA ALA A 79 -1.58 -12.25 5.68
C ALA A 79 -1.51 -13.35 4.60
N PHE A 80 -2.16 -13.14 3.46
CA PHE A 80 -2.05 -14.02 2.31
C PHE A 80 -0.66 -13.97 1.67
N ALA A 81 -0.15 -12.76 1.37
CA ALA A 81 1.11 -12.59 0.65
C ALA A 81 2.36 -13.01 1.44
N THR A 82 2.30 -13.01 2.78
CA THR A 82 3.42 -13.40 3.64
C THR A 82 3.23 -14.77 4.30
N ALA A 83 2.22 -15.55 3.89
CA ALA A 83 2.05 -16.90 4.38
C ALA A 83 3.23 -17.80 3.94
N PRO A 84 3.73 -18.70 4.81
CA PRO A 84 4.72 -19.69 4.40
C PRO A 84 4.11 -20.66 3.38
N HIS A 85 4.83 -20.91 2.28
CA HIS A 85 4.48 -21.85 1.21
C HIS A 85 5.22 -23.18 1.37
#